data_AF-A0AAU0F075-F1
#
_entry.id   AF-A0AAU0F075-F1
#
_cell.length_a   1.000
_cell.length_b   1.000
_cell.length_c   1.000
_cell.angle_alpha   90.00
_cell.angle_beta   90.00
_cell.angle_gamma   90.00
#
_symmetry.space_group_name_H-M   'P 1'
#
loop_
_entity.id
_entity.type
_entity.pdbx_description
1 polymer ?
#
loop_
_entity_poly.entity_id
_entity_poly.type
_entity_poly.pdbx_seq_one_letter_code
_entity_poly.pdbx_strand_id
1 'polypeptide(L)'
;MDSTKVMLALRQCLYFLIISGILFGLHWLSSGKAWFPSDFNIHILLFALTFIVVVSIAIFYIFSSSDKIGFVYLGFVIFKMFGIGYLAVFQNGFREYLLVYFVIFWIYLAVEATLVVNFLKKK
;
A
#
# COMPACT_ATOMS: atom_id res chain seq x y z
N MET A 1 -10.96 -17.81 17.33
CA MET A 1 -10.27 -16.66 16.70
C MET A 1 -9.74 -15.78 17.82
N ASP A 2 -8.43 -15.50 17.84
CA ASP A 2 -7.80 -14.71 18.91
C ASP A 2 -8.19 -13.22 18.77
N SER A 3 -8.93 -12.70 19.76
CA SER A 3 -9.39 -11.31 19.77
C SER A 3 -8.25 -10.29 19.73
N THR A 4 -7.07 -10.65 20.26
CA THR A 4 -5.88 -9.80 20.23
C THR A 4 -5.33 -9.64 18.82
N LYS A 5 -5.30 -10.75 18.05
CA LYS A 5 -4.85 -10.72 16.65
C LYS A 5 -5.79 -9.90 15.79
N VAL A 6 -7.09 -10.08 15.97
CA VAL A 6 -8.12 -9.32 15.24
C VAL A 6 -8.01 -7.82 15.55
N MET A 7 -7.89 -7.45 16.83
CA MET A 7 -7.75 -6.05 17.24
C MET A 7 -6.49 -5.41 16.65
N LEU A 8 -5.36 -6.14 16.67
CA LEU A 8 -4.12 -5.65 16.08
C LEU A 8 -4.25 -5.47 14.56
N ALA A 9 -4.83 -6.43 13.86
CA ALA A 9 -5.06 -6.36 12.42
C ALA A 9 -5.92 -5.15 12.04
N LEU A 10 -7.04 -4.95 12.74
CA LEU A 10 -7.92 -3.79 12.54
C LEU A 10 -7.20 -2.47 12.80
N ARG A 11 -6.39 -2.39 13.87
CA ARG A 11 -5.60 -1.19 14.17
C ARG A 11 -4.62 -0.85 13.06
N GLN A 12 -3.95 -1.85 12.50
CA GLN A 12 -3.00 -1.63 11.40
C GLN A 12 -3.72 -1.25 10.09
N CYS A 13 -4.87 -1.86 9.80
CA CYS A 13 -5.71 -1.44 8.67
C CYS A 13 -6.19 0.01 8.82
N LEU A 14 -6.61 0.41 10.02
CA LEU A 14 -7.01 1.79 10.29
C LEU A 14 -5.83 2.76 10.12
N TYR A 15 -4.64 2.40 10.61
CA TYR A 15 -3.43 3.19 10.40
C TYR A 15 -3.13 3.38 8.91
N PHE A 16 -3.21 2.30 8.12
CA PHE A 16 -3.06 2.37 6.67
C PHE A 16 -4.09 3.31 6.02
N LEU A 17 -5.36 3.24 6.43
CA LEU A 17 -6.42 4.10 5.89
C LEU A 17 -6.18 5.57 6.24
N ILE A 18 -5.71 5.88 7.45
CA ILE A 18 -5.36 7.25 7.84
C ILE A 18 -4.23 7.79 6.96
N ILE A 19 -3.14 7.02 6.78
CA ILE A 19 -2.03 7.45 5.91
C ILE A 19 -2.50 7.63 4.47
N SER A 20 -3.33 6.71 3.96
CA SER A 20 -3.92 6.82 2.62
C SER A 20 -4.75 8.09 2.49
N GLY A 21 -5.60 8.39 3.47
CA GLY A 21 -6.40 9.62 3.49
C GLY A 21 -5.55 10.88 3.46
N ILE A 22 -4.44 10.91 4.20
CA ILE A 22 -3.47 12.02 4.15
C ILE A 22 -2.85 12.14 2.75
N LEU A 23 -2.42 11.03 2.15
CA LEU A 23 -1.85 11.05 0.80
C LEU A 23 -2.85 11.52 -0.24
N PHE A 24 -4.11 11.08 -0.18
CA PHE A 24 -5.17 11.57 -1.06
C PHE A 24 -5.45 13.05 -0.84
N GLY A 25 -5.46 13.53 0.41
CA GLY A 25 -5.61 14.95 0.72
C GLY A 25 -4.45 15.79 0.18
N LEU A 26 -3.21 15.34 0.34
CA LEU A 26 -2.03 16.00 -0.22
C LEU A 26 -2.06 16.03 -1.76
N HIS A 27 -2.46 14.91 -2.38
CA HIS A 27 -2.61 14.81 -3.83
C HIS A 27 -3.70 15.77 -4.35
N TRP A 28 -4.82 15.86 -3.64
CA TRP A 28 -5.90 16.79 -3.98
C TRP A 28 -5.43 18.25 -3.89
N LEU A 29 -4.73 18.63 -2.81
CA LEU A 29 -4.21 19.99 -2.62
C LEU A 29 -3.11 20.37 -3.63
N SER A 30 -2.41 19.38 -4.19
CA SER A 30 -1.40 19.60 -5.22
C SER A 30 -1.98 19.56 -6.63
N SER A 31 -3.12 18.88 -6.83
CA SER A 31 -3.82 18.82 -8.11
C SER A 31 -4.26 20.22 -8.56
N GLY A 32 -3.89 20.60 -9.78
CA GLY A 32 -4.15 21.93 -10.34
C GLY A 32 -3.00 22.94 -10.20
N LYS A 33 -1.92 22.60 -9.49
CA LYS A 33 -0.67 23.38 -9.56
C LYS A 33 0.16 22.90 -10.75
N ALA A 34 0.74 23.83 -11.51
CA ALA A 34 1.54 23.52 -12.70
C ALA A 34 2.71 22.54 -12.47
N TRP A 35 3.15 22.36 -11.21
CA TRP A 35 4.26 21.49 -10.84
C TRP A 35 3.80 20.10 -10.35
N PHE A 36 2.49 19.87 -10.22
CA PHE A 36 1.86 18.60 -9.83
C PHE A 36 0.56 18.28 -10.63
N PRO A 37 0.56 18.24 -11.97
CA PRO A 37 -0.59 17.77 -12.76
C PRO A 37 -0.71 16.23 -12.75
N SER A 38 -0.72 15.58 -11.58
CA SER A 38 -0.85 14.13 -11.50
C SER A 38 -2.32 13.67 -11.59
N ASP A 39 -2.57 12.64 -12.40
CA ASP A 39 -3.85 11.93 -12.53
C ASP A 39 -4.24 11.19 -11.23
N PHE A 40 -5.43 11.49 -10.73
CA PHE A 40 -6.02 10.90 -9.53
C PHE A 40 -6.34 9.41 -9.67
N ASN A 41 -6.65 8.95 -10.89
CA ASN A 41 -6.98 7.56 -11.19
C ASN A 41 -5.79 6.63 -10.91
N ILE A 42 -4.57 7.10 -11.21
CA ILE A 42 -3.35 6.35 -10.95
C ILE A 42 -3.12 6.20 -9.45
N HIS A 43 -3.35 7.25 -8.66
CA HIS A 43 -3.24 7.16 -7.21
C HIS A 43 -4.30 6.19 -6.65
N ILE A 44 -5.54 6.22 -7.14
CA ILE A 44 -6.57 5.23 -6.77
C ILE A 44 -6.10 3.80 -7.07
N LEU A 45 -5.47 3.57 -8.22
CA LEU A 45 -4.99 2.25 -8.61
C LEU A 45 -3.82 1.76 -7.72
N LEU A 46 -2.89 2.66 -7.37
CA LEU A 46 -1.83 2.37 -6.39
C LEU A 46 -2.40 2.06 -5.00
N PHE A 47 -3.40 2.83 -4.56
CA PHE A 47 -4.11 2.58 -3.32
C PHE A 47 -4.80 1.22 -3.35
N ALA A 48 -5.52 0.88 -4.43
CA ALA A 48 -6.24 -0.38 -4.56
C ALA A 48 -5.28 -1.59 -4.52
N LEU A 49 -4.16 -1.52 -5.24
CA LEU A 49 -3.12 -2.54 -5.20
C LEU A 49 -2.59 -2.75 -3.77
N THR A 50 -2.29 -1.65 -3.07
CA THR A 50 -1.76 -1.68 -1.69
C THR A 50 -2.82 -2.17 -0.69
N PHE A 51 -4.07 -1.75 -0.84
CA PHE A 51 -5.18 -2.13 0.02
C PHE A 51 -5.44 -3.64 -0.05
N ILE A 52 -5.43 -4.23 -1.25
CA ILE A 52 -5.57 -5.68 -1.44
C ILE A 52 -4.47 -6.43 -0.68
N VAL A 53 -3.22 -5.94 -0.75
CA VAL A 53 -2.08 -6.53 -0.03
C VAL A 53 -2.29 -6.43 1.49
N VAL A 54 -2.62 -5.25 2.00
CA VAL A 54 -2.86 -5.01 3.43
C VAL A 54 -3.97 -5.92 3.96
N VAL A 55 -5.10 -5.99 3.27
CA VAL A 55 -6.24 -6.85 3.66
C VAL A 55 -5.86 -8.33 3.61
N SER A 56 -5.17 -8.76 2.55
CA SER A 56 -4.75 -10.17 2.40
C SER A 56 -3.80 -10.58 3.53
N ILE A 57 -2.83 -9.74 3.87
CA ILE A 57 -1.88 -9.99 4.96
C ILE A 57 -2.57 -9.97 6.32
N ALA A 58 -3.50 -9.03 6.55
CA ALA A 58 -4.27 -8.96 7.79
C ALA A 58 -5.14 -10.21 7.98
N ILE A 59 -5.83 -10.65 6.94
CA ILE A 59 -6.60 -11.91 6.94
C ILE A 59 -5.66 -13.09 7.21
N PHE A 60 -4.55 -13.18 6.48
CA PHE A 60 -3.58 -14.27 6.68
C PHE A 60 -3.05 -14.31 8.12
N TYR A 61 -2.75 -13.17 8.74
CA TYR A 61 -2.32 -13.07 10.14
C TYR A 61 -3.38 -13.56 11.14
N ILE A 62 -4.66 -13.29 10.87
CA ILE A 62 -5.76 -13.72 11.75
C ILE A 62 -5.92 -15.25 11.72
N PHE A 63 -5.82 -15.87 10.55
CA PHE A 63 -6.13 -17.29 10.35
C PHE A 63 -4.91 -18.23 10.39
N SER A 64 -3.71 -17.72 10.12
CA SER A 64 -2.50 -18.54 9.97
C SER A 64 -1.45 -18.25 11.04
N SER A 65 -0.46 -19.14 11.12
CA SER A 65 0.74 -18.92 11.92
C SER A 65 1.59 -17.80 11.29
N SER A 66 2.15 -16.94 12.14
CA SER A 66 2.84 -15.71 11.75
C SER A 66 4.21 -15.94 11.10
N ASP A 67 4.73 -17.16 11.14
CA ASP A 67 6.03 -17.56 10.58
C ASP A 67 6.11 -17.40 9.05
N LYS A 68 4.97 -17.48 8.34
CA LYS A 68 4.94 -17.40 6.87
C LYS A 68 4.57 -16.03 6.31
N ILE A 69 4.22 -15.07 7.17
CA ILE A 69 3.75 -13.73 6.75
C ILE A 69 4.80 -13.00 5.92
N GLY A 70 6.07 -13.08 6.30
CA GLY A 70 7.16 -12.44 5.55
C GLY A 70 7.28 -12.98 4.12
N PHE A 71 7.10 -14.29 3.93
CA PHE A 71 7.14 -14.91 2.62
C PHE A 71 5.94 -14.52 1.75
N VAL A 72 4.74 -14.51 2.33
CA VAL A 72 3.52 -14.04 1.65
C VAL A 72 3.66 -12.58 1.22
N TYR A 73 4.17 -11.73 2.12
CA TYR A 73 4.44 -10.33 1.82
C TYR A 73 5.43 -10.16 0.67
N LEU A 74 6.54 -10.90 0.67
CA LEU A 74 7.53 -10.85 -0.41
C LEU A 74 6.90 -11.17 -1.78
N GLY A 75 6.02 -12.16 -1.84
CA GLY A 75 5.25 -12.48 -3.05
C GLY A 75 4.41 -11.30 -3.55
N PHE A 76 3.73 -10.60 -2.63
CA PHE A 76 2.98 -9.39 -2.96
C PHE A 76 3.86 -8.23 -3.41
N VAL A 77 5.04 -8.05 -2.82
CA VAL A 77 6.00 -7.03 -3.26
C VAL A 77 6.40 -7.29 -4.70
N ILE A 78 6.80 -8.52 -5.03
CA ILE A 78 7.17 -8.91 -6.40
C ILE A 78 6.01 -8.65 -7.36
N PHE A 79 4.80 -9.10 -7.02
CA PHE A 79 3.60 -8.87 -7.84
C PHE A 79 3.35 -7.37 -8.11
N LYS A 80 3.48 -6.52 -7.09
CA LYS A 80 3.31 -5.08 -7.25
C LYS A 80 4.41 -4.45 -8.11
N MET A 81 5.65 -4.93 -8.03
CA MET A 81 6.72 -4.43 -8.92
C MET A 81 6.37 -4.67 -10.40
N PHE A 82 5.76 -5.82 -10.73
CA PHE A 82 5.21 -6.04 -12.07
C PHE A 82 4.04 -5.09 -12.40
N GLY A 83 3.12 -4.86 -11.46
CA GLY A 83 2.03 -3.90 -11.62
C GLY A 83 2.53 -2.48 -11.91
N ILE A 84 3.53 -2.01 -11.18
CA ILE A 84 4.17 -0.71 -11.41
C ILE A 84 4.89 -0.69 -12.76
N GLY A 85 5.60 -1.76 -13.12
CA GLY A 85 6.23 -1.88 -14.43
C GLY A 85 5.21 -1.78 -15.57
N TYR A 86 4.06 -2.44 -15.43
CA TYR A 86 2.95 -2.33 -16.37
C TYR A 86 2.44 -0.88 -16.48
N LEU A 87 2.21 -0.19 -15.36
CA LEU A 87 1.77 1.22 -15.40
C LEU A 87 2.82 2.12 -16.07
N ALA A 88 4.10 1.93 -15.78
CA ALA A 88 5.17 2.72 -16.39
C ALA A 88 5.23 2.56 -17.92
N VAL A 89 4.95 1.36 -18.43
CA VAL A 89 4.99 1.06 -19.87
C VAL A 89 3.69 1.44 -20.57
N PHE A 90 2.53 1.23 -19.97
CA PHE A 90 1.25 1.34 -20.68
C PHE A 90 0.39 2.56 -20.29
N GLN A 91 0.71 3.28 -19.21
CA GLN A 91 -0.03 4.46 -18.78
C GLN A 91 0.78 5.74 -18.98
N ASN A 92 0.39 6.56 -19.95
CA ASN A 92 1.09 7.80 -20.28
C ASN A 92 1.12 8.78 -19.09
N GLY A 93 0.02 8.91 -18.34
CA GLY A 93 -0.03 9.75 -17.14
C GLY A 93 0.93 9.27 -16.04
N PHE A 94 1.16 7.96 -15.93
CA PHE A 94 2.13 7.43 -14.96
C PHE A 94 3.55 7.82 -15.37
N ARG A 95 3.85 7.73 -16.67
CA ARG A 95 5.17 8.03 -17.22
C ARG A 95 5.53 9.51 -17.09
N GLU A 96 4.56 10.38 -17.35
CA GLU A 96 4.73 11.84 -17.27
C GLU A 96 5.06 12.31 -15.84
N TYR A 97 4.45 11.68 -14.83
CA TYR A 97 4.65 12.01 -13.42
C TYR A 97 5.29 10.88 -12.62
N LEU A 98 6.21 10.14 -13.25
CA LEU A 98 6.81 8.92 -12.71
C LEU A 98 7.38 9.12 -11.31
N LEU A 99 8.11 10.22 -11.07
CA LEU A 99 8.69 10.51 -9.76
C LEU A 99 7.64 10.70 -8.65
N VAL A 100 6.53 11.36 -8.97
CA VAL A 100 5.43 11.59 -8.00
C VAL A 100 4.82 10.25 -7.59
N TYR A 101 4.46 9.42 -8.57
CA TYR A 101 3.86 8.12 -8.29
C TYR A 101 4.85 7.13 -7.67
N PHE A 102 6.13 7.25 -7.99
CA PHE A 102 7.19 6.47 -7.36
C PHE A 102 7.27 6.80 -5.87
N VAL A 103 7.28 8.09 -5.50
CA VAL A 103 7.27 8.49 -4.08
C VAL A 103 6.03 7.97 -3.36
N ILE A 104 4.84 8.11 -3.96
CA ILE A 104 3.58 7.58 -3.40
C ILE A 104 3.68 6.06 -3.19
N PHE A 105 4.17 5.32 -4.19
CA PHE A 105 4.38 3.88 -4.12
C PHE A 105 5.32 3.50 -2.97
N TRP A 106 6.44 4.20 -2.78
CA TRP A 106 7.37 3.93 -1.69
C TRP A 106 6.78 4.20 -0.32
N ILE A 107 5.97 5.25 -0.17
CA ILE A 107 5.26 5.51 1.08
C ILE A 107 4.32 4.35 1.40
N TYR A 108 3.54 3.89 0.41
CA TYR A 108 2.66 2.73 0.57
C TYR A 108 3.44 1.47 0.95
N LEU A 109 4.56 1.20 0.28
CA LEU A 109 5.42 0.06 0.58
C LEU A 109 6.00 0.12 2.00
N ALA A 110 6.40 1.30 2.47
CA ALA A 110 6.92 1.50 3.82
C ALA A 110 5.83 1.26 4.89
N VAL A 111 4.59 1.69 4.64
CA VAL A 111 3.44 1.44 5.53
C VAL A 111 3.16 -0.05 5.63
N GLU A 112 3.11 -0.76 4.51
CA GLU A 112 2.94 -2.22 4.50
C GLU A 112 4.06 -2.95 5.25
N ALA A 113 5.32 -2.59 4.99
CA ALA A 113 6.47 -3.19 5.67
C ALA A 113 6.37 -2.98 7.19
N THR A 114 5.98 -1.78 7.62
CA THR A 114 5.76 -1.47 9.04
C THR A 114 4.65 -2.33 9.65
N LEU A 115 3.53 -2.51 8.94
CA LEU A 115 2.44 -3.39 9.34
C LEU A 115 2.91 -4.85 9.49
N VAL A 116 3.65 -5.36 8.50
CA VAL A 116 4.20 -6.73 8.53
C VAL A 116 5.15 -6.93 9.70
N VAL A 117 6.08 -5.99 9.91
CA VAL A 117 7.01 -6.03 11.05
C VAL A 117 6.25 -6.04 12.38
N ASN A 118 5.16 -5.28 12.51
CA ASN A 118 4.33 -5.27 13.71
C ASN A 118 3.64 -6.61 13.96
N PHE A 119 3.19 -7.31 12.92
CA PHE A 119 2.62 -8.65 13.04
C PHE A 119 3.67 -9.69 13.44
N LEU A 120 4.90 -9.57 12.94
CA LEU A 120 6.01 -10.46 13.30
C LEU A 120 6.49 -10.26 14.75
N LYS A 121 6.50 -9.02 15.25
CA LYS A 121 6.91 -8.70 16.63
C LYS A 121 5.93 -9.17 17.70
N LYS A 122 4.66 -9.36 17.34
CA LYS A 122 3.58 -9.79 18.25
C LYS A 122 3.37 -11.32 18.23
N LYS A 123 4.38 -12.07 17.77
CA LYS A 123 4.42 -13.53 17.79
C LYS A 123 4.49 -14.07 19.21
#